data_AF-A0A6L5PH62-F1
#
_entry.id   AF-A0A6L5PH62-F1
#
_cell.length_a   1.000
_cell.length_b   1.000
_cell.length_c   1.000
_cell.angle_alpha   90.00
_cell.angle_beta   90.00
_cell.angle_gamma   90.00
#
_symmetry.space_group_name_H-M   'P 1'
#
loop_
_entity.id
_entity.type
_entity.pdbx_description
1 polymer ?
#
loop_
_entity_poly.entity_id
_entity_poly.type
_entity_poly.pdbx_seq_one_letter_code
_entity_poly.pdbx_strand_id
1 'polypeptide(L)'
;MGEGWVLDSAEMAFLRFHLTEPLPEAWQFVPTTPGSDAIFQAVKVLADGKVVSAQLPITSFSRIETFFDDEYRVTMAGRLLLDRENA
;
A
#
# COMPACT_ATOMS: atom_id res chain seq x y z
N MET A 1 8.10 -9.35 -24.44
CA MET A 1 9.00 -8.96 -23.33
C MET A 1 8.09 -8.36 -22.27
N GLY A 2 7.69 -9.12 -21.25
CA GLY A 2 6.87 -8.59 -20.17
C GLY A 2 7.80 -7.80 -19.27
N GLU A 3 7.66 -6.47 -19.24
CA GLU A 3 8.38 -5.63 -18.30
C GLU A 3 8.18 -6.19 -16.90
N GLY A 4 9.28 -6.53 -16.22
CA GLY A 4 9.24 -6.98 -14.85
C GLY A 4 8.70 -5.83 -14.02
N TRP A 5 7.50 -6.00 -13.47
CA TRP A 5 6.88 -5.02 -12.57
C TRP A 5 7.70 -5.02 -11.28
N VAL A 6 8.75 -4.21 -11.23
CA VAL A 6 9.52 -3.96 -10.01
C VAL A 6 8.85 -2.80 -9.31
N LEU A 7 8.22 -3.08 -8.18
CA LEU A 7 7.71 -2.05 -7.28
C LEU A 7 8.87 -1.40 -6.53
N ASP A 8 8.77 -0.12 -6.23
CA ASP A 8 9.77 0.57 -5.41
C ASP A 8 9.60 0.27 -3.91
N SER A 9 10.55 0.75 -3.11
CA SER A 9 10.55 0.52 -1.66
C SER A 9 9.31 1.06 -0.94
N ALA A 10 8.71 2.15 -1.42
CA ALA A 10 7.51 2.74 -0.80
C ALA A 10 6.27 1.91 -1.13
N GLU A 11 6.12 1.50 -2.39
CA GLU A 11 5.06 0.60 -2.85
C GLU A 11 5.09 -0.74 -2.11
N MET A 12 6.29 -1.31 -1.97
CA MET A 12 6.51 -2.55 -1.23
C MET A 12 6.18 -2.41 0.26
N ALA A 13 6.59 -1.30 0.89
CA ALA A 13 6.24 -1.01 2.28
C ALA A 13 4.72 -0.85 2.46
N PHE A 14 4.04 -0.22 1.49
CA PHE A 14 2.60 -0.04 1.49
C PHE A 14 1.84 -1.37 1.37
N LEU A 15 2.30 -2.28 0.52
CA LEU A 15 1.75 -3.65 0.43
C LEU A 15 1.95 -4.43 1.74
N ARG A 16 3.15 -4.38 2.32
CA ARG A 16 3.45 -5.02 3.62
C ARG A 16 2.56 -4.48 4.74
N PHE A 17 2.25 -3.18 4.70
CA PHE A 17 1.31 -2.59 5.64
C PHE A 17 -0.06 -3.30 5.58
N HIS A 18 -0.54 -3.73 4.42
CA HIS A 18 -1.82 -4.42 4.28
C HIS A 18 -1.80 -5.92 4.61
N LEU A 19 -0.63 -6.49 4.96
CA LEU A 19 -0.53 -7.88 5.41
C LEU A 19 -0.73 -8.07 6.92
N THR A 20 -0.62 -6.99 7.71
CA THR A 20 -0.73 -7.07 9.17
C THR A 20 -2.15 -6.78 9.64
N GLU A 21 -2.56 -7.37 10.77
CA GLU A 21 -3.82 -7.00 11.42
C GLU A 21 -3.62 -5.81 12.38
N PRO A 22 -4.63 -4.93 12.53
CA PRO A 22 -5.90 -4.91 11.79
C PRO A 22 -5.71 -4.45 10.34
N LEU A 23 -6.63 -4.81 9.47
CA LEU A 23 -6.65 -4.27 8.10
C LEU A 23 -6.98 -2.78 8.13
N PRO A 24 -6.48 -1.97 7.18
CA PRO A 24 -6.91 -0.58 7.06
C PRO A 24 -8.40 -0.53 6.77
N GLU A 25 -9.14 0.27 7.54
CA GLU A 25 -10.60 0.39 7.38
C GLU A 25 -10.98 1.32 6.22
N ALA A 26 -10.08 2.24 5.85
CA ALA A 26 -10.30 3.19 4.78
C ALA A 26 -8.98 3.67 4.17
N TRP A 27 -9.07 4.07 2.90
CA TRP A 27 -8.04 4.81 2.20
C TRP A 27 -8.42 6.29 2.18
N GLN A 28 -7.51 7.14 2.65
CA GLN A 28 -7.71 8.58 2.73
C GLN A 28 -6.84 9.27 1.68
N PHE A 29 -7.46 10.16 0.91
CA PHE A 29 -6.73 11.11 0.08
C PHE A 29 -6.33 12.29 0.94
N VAL A 30 -5.02 12.49 1.10
CA VAL A 30 -4.49 13.63 1.84
C VAL A 30 -4.07 14.68 0.82
N PRO A 31 -4.82 15.80 0.67
CA PRO A 31 -4.37 16.89 -0.16
C PRO A 31 -3.09 17.47 0.46
N THR A 32 -2.02 17.42 -0.30
CA THR A 32 -0.77 18.06 0.07
C THR A 32 -0.83 19.56 -0.21
N THR A 33 0.12 20.30 0.34
CA THR A 33 0.34 21.71 0.03
C THR A 33 0.35 21.98 -1.48
N PRO A 34 -0.09 23.16 -1.94
CA PRO A 34 -0.05 23.52 -3.35
C PRO A 34 1.36 23.33 -3.92
N GLY A 35 1.49 22.50 -4.96
CA GLY A 35 2.77 22.18 -5.62
C GLY A 35 3.40 20.83 -5.26
N SER A 36 2.81 20.06 -4.35
CA SER A 36 3.21 18.68 -4.04
C SER A 36 2.25 17.66 -4.69
N ASP A 37 2.78 16.47 -5.02
CA ASP A 37 1.98 15.33 -5.49
C ASP A 37 1.01 14.86 -4.41
N ALA A 38 -0.24 14.56 -4.81
CA ALA A 38 -1.24 14.05 -3.89
C ALA A 38 -0.82 12.69 -3.30
N ILE A 39 -1.19 12.46 -2.04
CA ILE A 39 -0.80 11.27 -1.28
C ILE A 39 -2.02 10.42 -0.95
N PHE A 40 -1.92 9.13 -1.23
CA PHE A 40 -2.77 8.10 -0.63
C PHE A 40 -2.26 7.71 0.75
N GLN A 41 -3.17 7.61 1.71
CA GLN A 41 -2.87 7.18 3.05
C GLN A 41 -3.78 6.02 3.45
N ALA A 42 -3.19 4.92 3.92
CA ALA A 42 -3.90 3.84 4.60
C ALA A 42 -3.69 4.00 6.11
N VAL A 43 -4.76 3.91 6.90
CA VAL A 43 -4.73 4.11 8.35
C VAL A 43 -5.24 2.88 9.08
N LYS A 44 -4.58 2.52 10.18
CA LYS A 44 -4.99 1.46 11.09
C LYS A 44 -5.05 1.99 12.52
N VAL A 45 -6.04 1.51 13.27
CA VAL A 45 -6.13 1.72 14.71
C VAL A 45 -5.82 0.39 15.38
N LEU A 46 -4.69 0.30 16.06
CA LEU A 46 -4.26 -0.91 16.77
C LEU A 46 -5.11 -1.15 18.03
N ALA A 47 -5.03 -2.35 18.59
CA ALA A 47 -5.82 -2.75 19.76
C ALA A 47 -5.54 -1.89 21.03
N ASP A 48 -4.37 -1.28 21.13
CA ASP A 48 -3.98 -0.34 22.19
C ASP A 48 -4.48 1.10 21.93
N GLY A 49 -5.23 1.32 20.84
CA GLY A 49 -5.70 2.63 20.39
C GLY A 49 -4.67 3.43 19.60
N LYS A 50 -3.47 2.89 19.36
CA LYS A 50 -2.45 3.58 18.58
C LYS A 50 -2.85 3.64 17.10
N VAL A 51 -2.77 4.83 16.53
CA VAL A 51 -2.98 5.03 15.10
C VAL A 51 -1.65 4.91 14.36
N VAL A 52 -1.61 4.07 13.33
CA VAL A 52 -0.47 3.94 12.42
C VAL A 52 -0.95 4.14 10.98
N SER A 53 -0.09 4.72 10.13
CA SER A 53 -0.44 4.95 8.73
C SER A 53 0.70 4.65 7.78
N ALA A 54 0.36 4.15 6.60
CA ALA A 54 1.26 4.09 5.45
C ALA A 54 0.84 5.13 4.41
N GLN A 55 1.81 5.74 3.74
CA GLN A 55 1.60 6.79 2.75
C GLN A 55 2.26 6.41 1.43
N LEU A 56 1.64 6.77 0.31
CA LEU A 56 2.13 6.52 -1.03
C LEU A 56 1.71 7.63 -1.99
N PRO A 57 2.56 8.06 -2.94
CA PRO A 57 2.14 8.97 -4.00
C PRO A 57 0.96 8.43 -4.82
N ILE A 58 0.05 9.32 -5.25
CA ILE A 58 -1.09 8.98 -6.12
C ILE A 58 -0.64 8.32 -7.43
N THR A 59 0.52 8.69 -7.94
CA THR A 59 1.12 8.17 -9.17
C THR A 59 1.51 6.70 -9.06
N SER A 60 1.72 6.18 -7.84
CA SER A 60 2.04 4.78 -7.60
C SER A 60 0.81 3.88 -7.45
N PHE A 61 -0.38 4.46 -7.28
CA PHE A 61 -1.59 3.70 -6.97
C PHE A 61 -1.94 2.65 -8.04
N SER A 62 -1.96 3.05 -9.31
CA SER A 62 -2.27 2.14 -10.42
C SER A 62 -1.29 0.97 -10.55
N ARG A 63 -0.07 1.10 -9.98
CA ARG A 63 0.94 0.03 -9.97
C ARG A 63 0.69 -1.00 -8.88
N ILE A 64 0.14 -0.57 -7.74
CA ILE A 64 -0.13 -1.43 -6.59
C ILE A 64 -1.55 -2.02 -6.59
N GLU A 65 -2.50 -1.36 -7.26
CA GLU A 65 -3.92 -1.73 -7.31
C GLU A 65 -4.13 -3.19 -7.75
N THR A 66 -3.36 -3.67 -8.74
CA THR A 66 -3.45 -5.06 -9.21
C THR A 66 -3.09 -6.13 -8.14
N PHE A 67 -2.46 -5.73 -7.04
CA PHE A 67 -2.09 -6.62 -5.94
C PHE A 67 -3.10 -6.58 -4.78
N PHE A 68 -4.20 -5.85 -4.94
CA PHE A 68 -5.32 -5.81 -4.00
C PHE A 68 -6.57 -6.47 -4.58
N ASP A 69 -7.41 -7.03 -3.72
CA ASP A 69 -8.79 -7.42 -4.06
C ASP A 69 -9.77 -6.26 -3.86
N ASP A 70 -11.05 -6.50 -4.14
CA ASP A 70 -12.13 -5.51 -3.97
C ASP A 70 -12.33 -5.06 -2.51
N GLU A 71 -11.83 -5.84 -1.55
CA GLU A 71 -11.80 -5.52 -0.11
C GLU A 71 -10.46 -4.90 0.32
N TYR A 72 -9.60 -4.54 -0.62
CA TYR A 72 -8.27 -3.97 -0.38
C TYR A 72 -7.31 -4.87 0.41
N ARG A 73 -7.51 -6.18 0.34
CA ARG A 73 -6.60 -7.18 0.91
C ARG A 73 -5.55 -7.56 -0.12
N VAL A 74 -4.33 -7.82 0.35
CA VAL A 74 -3.24 -8.25 -0.55
C VAL A 74 -3.56 -9.62 -1.14
N THR A 75 -3.63 -9.69 -2.47
CA THR A 75 -3.90 -10.90 -3.24
C THR A 75 -2.74 -11.89 -3.17
N MET A 76 -2.94 -13.12 -3.65
CA MET A 76 -1.87 -14.12 -3.75
C MET A 76 -0.69 -13.62 -4.61
N ALA A 77 -0.96 -12.88 -5.69
CA ALA A 77 0.09 -12.29 -6.52
C ALA A 77 0.94 -11.27 -5.74
N GLY A 78 0.30 -10.42 -4.93
CA GLY A 78 0.99 -9.48 -4.06
C GLY A 78 1.84 -10.18 -2.99
N ARG A 79 1.33 -11.27 -2.40
CA ARG A 79 2.07 -12.09 -1.43
C ARG A 79 3.33 -12.70 -2.05
N LEU A 80 3.21 -13.33 -3.23
CA LEU A 80 4.33 -13.91 -3.95
C LEU A 80 5.40 -12.87 -4.33
N LEU A 81 4.97 -11.65 -4.68
CA LEU A 81 5.90 -10.54 -4.93
C LEU A 81 6.68 -10.17 -3.66
N LEU A 82 5.99 -10.05 -2.53
CA LEU A 82 6.61 -9.71 -1.25
C LEU A 82 7.56 -10.80 -0.74
N ASP A 83 7.25 -12.07 -0.96
CA ASP A 83 8.11 -13.20 -0.58
C ASP A 83 9.41 -13.23 -1.39
N ARG A 84 9.35 -12.96 -2.70
CA ARG A 84 10.54 -12.91 -3.57
C ARG A 84 11.55 -11.84 -3.16
N GLU A 85 11.07 -10.73 -2.64
CA GLU A 85 11.89 -9.58 -2.23
C GLU A 85 12.41 -9.69 -0.79
N ASN A 86 11.99 -10.71 -0.04
CA ASN A 86 12.52 -11.04 1.29
C ASN A 86 13.47 -12.26 1.28
N ALA A 87 13.60 -12.96 0.14
CA ALA A 87 14.47 -14.11 -0.07
C ALA A 87 15.88 -13.68 -0.53
#